data_AF-A0A8H6SHP0-F1
#
_entry.id   AF-A0A8H6SHP0-F1
#
_cell.length_a   1.000
_cell.length_b   1.000
_cell.length_c   1.000
_cell.angle_alpha   90.00
_cell.angle_beta   90.00
_cell.angle_gamma   90.00
#
_symmetry.space_group_name_H-M   'P 1'
#
loop_
_entity.id
_entity.type
_entity.pdbx_description
1 polymer ?
#
loop_
_entity_poly.entity_id
_entity_poly.type
_entity_poly.pdbx_seq_one_letter_code
_entity_poly.pdbx_strand_id
1 'polypeptide(L)'
;MDRRRSPPPRNYRDQEYDRQRDSGRRDGGSRRYPEERDRESNRRRREDEQYGYSERERERERNRDRDRYESSSRRRSASPRRRGSRSLSPRSKAKPDFKASGLLAAETNTVRAANGDSTVLKYNEPPEARKPIVGWRLYVFKGEEQVELLHIHRQSAYLIGRDRIVADISVDHPSCSKQHAVIQYRFIQQKDEFGTSKGVIKPFIIDLESTNGTFVNGSAIPVSRYYELKASDVIKFGTSTREYVLLHDEAS
;
A
#
# COMPACT_ATOMS: atom_id res chain seq x y z
N MET A 1 -11.45 64.40 -32.99
CA MET A 1 -10.29 63.82 -32.27
C MET A 1 -10.63 62.40 -31.90
N ASP A 2 -9.62 61.52 -31.92
CA ASP A 2 -9.74 60.31 -32.75
C ASP A 2 -10.00 58.99 -32.04
N ARG A 3 -10.29 57.99 -32.88
CA ARG A 3 -10.76 56.65 -32.51
C ARG A 3 -9.61 55.66 -32.35
N ARG A 4 -9.76 54.79 -31.33
CA ARG A 4 -9.53 53.33 -31.36
C ARG A 4 -8.10 52.74 -31.46
N ARG A 5 -8.00 51.60 -30.76
CA ARG A 5 -7.34 50.31 -31.10
C ARG A 5 -5.88 50.08 -30.67
N SER A 6 -5.73 48.89 -30.07
CA SER A 6 -4.50 48.17 -29.75
C SER A 6 -3.73 47.69 -31.00
N PRO A 7 -2.41 47.44 -30.87
CA PRO A 7 -1.63 46.68 -31.85
C PRO A 7 -1.40 45.21 -31.42
N PRO A 8 -1.48 44.26 -32.37
CA PRO A 8 -0.68 43.02 -32.41
C PRO A 8 0.24 43.08 -33.67
N PRO A 9 0.94 42.01 -34.17
CA PRO A 9 1.11 40.64 -33.66
C PRO A 9 2.57 40.06 -33.73
N ARG A 10 2.75 38.85 -33.18
CA ARG A 10 3.50 37.65 -33.69
C ARG A 10 4.94 37.69 -34.27
N ASN A 11 5.66 36.60 -33.94
CA ASN A 11 6.63 35.80 -34.71
C ASN A 11 8.12 36.23 -34.80
N TYR A 12 8.97 35.41 -34.17
CA TYR A 12 10.25 34.88 -34.68
C TYR A 12 10.17 33.37 -34.39
N ARG A 13 10.18 32.40 -35.32
CA ARG A 13 10.81 32.19 -36.64
C ARG A 13 12.33 32.01 -36.57
N ASP A 14 12.72 30.87 -37.12
CA ASP A 14 14.03 30.21 -37.12
C ASP A 14 15.09 30.99 -37.89
N GLN A 15 16.36 30.79 -37.51
CA GLN A 15 17.46 30.72 -38.47
C GLN A 15 18.71 30.03 -37.89
N GLU A 16 19.11 28.94 -38.55
CA GLU A 16 20.50 28.51 -38.59
C GLU A 16 21.37 29.62 -39.20
N TYR A 17 22.65 29.70 -38.83
CA TYR A 17 23.78 29.72 -39.77
C TYR A 17 25.12 29.66 -39.01
N ASP A 18 25.76 28.50 -39.06
CA ASP A 18 27.07 28.31 -39.70
C ASP A 18 28.15 29.43 -39.54
N ARG A 19 29.29 29.12 -38.88
CA ARG A 19 30.66 29.15 -39.48
C ARG A 19 31.84 29.13 -38.48
N GLN A 20 32.81 28.25 -38.80
CA GLN A 20 34.28 28.50 -38.87
C GLN A 20 35.04 29.01 -37.61
N ARG A 21 35.91 28.18 -37.03
CA ARG A 21 37.39 28.07 -37.25
C ARG A 21 38.22 29.27 -36.75
N ASP A 22 39.03 29.03 -35.70
CA ASP A 22 40.51 29.10 -35.63
C ASP A 22 40.96 28.90 -34.16
N SER A 23 42.24 28.74 -33.75
CA SER A 23 43.36 27.89 -34.21
C SER A 23 44.43 27.81 -33.08
N GLY A 24 45.32 26.81 -33.09
CA GLY A 24 46.44 26.65 -32.12
C GLY A 24 46.72 25.19 -31.76
N ARG A 25 47.72 24.52 -32.35
CA ARG A 25 49.14 24.40 -31.88
C ARG A 25 49.23 23.78 -30.47
N ARG A 26 49.88 22.64 -30.19
CA ARG A 26 51.18 22.04 -30.63
C ARG A 26 51.28 20.58 -30.10
N ASP A 27 52.25 19.69 -30.38
CA ASP A 27 53.28 19.49 -31.43
C ASP A 27 53.75 18.00 -31.43
N GLY A 28 54.38 17.51 -32.51
CA GLY A 28 55.10 16.21 -32.60
C GLY A 28 54.26 14.90 -32.62
N GLY A 29 54.50 13.89 -33.48
CA GLY A 29 55.44 13.74 -34.60
C GLY A 29 55.96 12.31 -34.74
N SER A 30 55.63 11.59 -35.83
CA SER A 30 56.57 10.77 -36.62
C SER A 30 55.92 10.17 -37.88
N ARG A 31 56.70 10.12 -38.95
CA ARG A 31 56.33 9.89 -40.37
C ARG A 31 56.20 8.40 -40.72
N ARG A 32 55.26 8.06 -41.62
CA ARG A 32 55.51 7.22 -42.82
C ARG A 32 54.39 7.36 -43.87
N TYR A 33 54.78 7.80 -45.07
CA TYR A 33 54.10 7.69 -46.38
C TYR A 33 54.98 6.75 -47.25
N PRO A 34 54.62 6.32 -48.48
CA PRO A 34 53.46 6.66 -49.35
C PRO A 34 52.61 5.38 -49.65
N GLU A 35 51.76 5.22 -50.68
CA GLU A 35 51.68 5.84 -52.01
C GLU A 35 50.31 5.65 -52.69
N GLU A 36 50.10 6.37 -53.79
CA GLU A 36 48.85 6.42 -54.56
C GLU A 36 48.65 5.24 -55.53
N ARG A 37 47.44 5.22 -56.12
CA ARG A 37 46.99 4.65 -57.41
C ARG A 37 46.47 3.20 -57.37
N ASP A 38 45.39 2.85 -58.08
CA ASP A 38 44.77 3.49 -59.26
C ASP A 38 43.24 3.67 -59.17
N ARG A 39 42.72 4.65 -59.91
CA ARG A 39 41.31 4.68 -60.32
C ARG A 39 41.10 3.72 -61.50
N GLU A 40 39.84 3.38 -61.76
CA GLU A 40 39.37 3.02 -63.11
C GLU A 40 39.70 1.61 -63.63
N SER A 41 39.34 0.56 -62.87
CA SER A 41 39.25 -0.82 -63.40
C SER A 41 38.18 -1.70 -62.71
N ASN A 42 36.91 -1.27 -62.72
CA ASN A 42 35.75 -2.11 -63.11
C ASN A 42 34.39 -1.41 -62.90
N ARG A 43 33.82 -0.87 -63.98
CA ARG A 43 32.35 -0.67 -64.11
C ARG A 43 31.64 -2.01 -64.37
N ARG A 44 32.00 -3.08 -63.64
CA ARG A 44 31.51 -4.47 -63.81
C ARG A 44 31.42 -5.22 -62.47
N ARG A 45 30.93 -4.55 -61.43
CA ARG A 45 30.62 -5.14 -60.11
C ARG A 45 29.41 -4.47 -59.45
N ARG A 46 28.43 -4.07 -60.27
CA ARG A 46 27.10 -3.58 -59.86
C ARG A 46 26.04 -4.63 -60.23
N GLU A 47 26.27 -5.86 -59.79
CA GLU A 47 25.42 -7.04 -59.94
C GLU A 47 26.17 -8.14 -59.17
N ASP A 48 25.75 -8.40 -57.91
CA ASP A 48 26.06 -9.62 -57.12
C ASP A 48 25.65 -9.49 -55.63
N GLU A 49 25.38 -8.27 -55.11
CA GLU A 49 24.92 -8.06 -53.72
C GLU A 49 23.43 -8.39 -53.48
N GLN A 50 22.91 -9.49 -54.04
CA GLN A 50 21.50 -9.88 -53.85
C GLN A 50 21.21 -11.39 -53.67
N TYR A 51 22.22 -12.23 -53.42
CA TYR A 51 22.02 -13.61 -52.96
C TYR A 51 23.14 -13.99 -51.97
N GLY A 52 22.89 -14.55 -50.79
CA GLY A 52 21.62 -14.80 -50.11
C GLY A 52 21.90 -15.63 -48.86
N TYR A 53 21.69 -15.06 -47.65
CA TYR A 53 21.86 -15.79 -46.40
C TYR A 53 20.79 -16.88 -46.30
N SER A 54 21.14 -18.10 -46.68
CA SER A 54 20.16 -19.13 -47.03
C SER A 54 19.35 -19.59 -45.82
N GLU A 55 18.08 -20.00 -46.02
CA GLU A 55 17.29 -20.66 -44.96
C GLU A 55 18.05 -21.82 -44.31
N ARG A 56 18.83 -22.54 -45.11
CA ARG A 56 19.69 -23.66 -44.72
C ARG A 56 20.83 -23.27 -43.77
N GLU A 57 21.30 -22.04 -43.82
CA GLU A 57 22.28 -21.49 -42.86
C GLU A 57 21.61 -21.12 -41.55
N ARG A 58 20.47 -20.42 -41.60
CA ARG A 58 19.67 -20.10 -40.41
C ARG A 58 19.26 -21.36 -39.64
N GLU A 59 18.92 -22.43 -40.35
CA GLU A 59 18.59 -23.73 -39.76
C GLU A 59 19.81 -24.41 -39.10
N ARG A 60 21.00 -24.28 -39.69
CA ARG A 60 22.25 -24.75 -39.08
C ARG A 60 22.60 -23.99 -37.80
N GLU A 61 22.40 -22.69 -37.75
CA GLU A 61 22.61 -21.89 -36.53
C GLU A 61 21.60 -22.28 -35.44
N ARG A 62 20.30 -22.36 -35.77
CA ARG A 62 19.25 -22.80 -34.84
C ARG A 62 19.54 -24.19 -34.24
N ASN A 63 20.07 -25.13 -35.03
CA ASN A 63 20.46 -26.44 -34.52
C ASN A 63 21.71 -26.38 -33.62
N ARG A 64 22.74 -25.59 -33.95
CA ARG A 64 23.91 -25.41 -33.06
C ARG A 64 23.51 -24.85 -31.70
N ASP A 65 22.60 -23.88 -31.65
CA ASP A 65 22.16 -23.30 -30.38
C ASP A 65 21.29 -24.28 -29.55
N ARG A 66 20.47 -25.11 -30.22
CA ARG A 66 19.76 -26.22 -29.57
C ARG A 66 20.74 -27.23 -28.97
N ASP A 67 21.73 -27.68 -29.74
CA ASP A 67 22.77 -28.63 -29.28
C ASP A 67 23.59 -28.05 -28.11
N ARG A 68 23.87 -26.74 -28.16
CA ARG A 68 24.58 -26.01 -27.08
C ARG A 68 23.76 -25.99 -25.79
N TYR A 69 22.45 -25.77 -25.88
CA TYR A 69 21.55 -25.82 -24.74
C TYR A 69 21.41 -27.23 -24.16
N GLU A 70 21.29 -28.25 -25.02
CA GLU A 70 21.16 -29.64 -24.60
C GLU A 70 22.46 -30.23 -24.02
N SER A 71 23.62 -29.86 -24.58
CA SER A 71 24.93 -30.20 -24.00
C SER A 71 25.14 -29.55 -22.63
N SER A 72 24.66 -28.30 -22.45
CA SER A 72 24.68 -27.60 -21.15
C SER A 72 23.78 -28.27 -20.10
N SER A 73 22.57 -28.71 -20.48
CA SER A 73 21.66 -29.41 -19.56
C SER A 73 22.19 -30.80 -19.17
N ARG A 74 22.75 -31.56 -20.13
CA ARG A 74 23.38 -32.87 -19.88
C ARG A 74 24.65 -32.78 -19.03
N ARG A 75 25.40 -31.66 -19.08
CA ARG A 75 26.56 -31.43 -18.19
C ARG A 75 26.16 -31.04 -16.75
N ARG A 76 24.95 -30.50 -16.53
CA ARG A 76 24.45 -30.15 -15.19
C ARG A 76 23.88 -31.33 -14.40
N SER A 77 23.57 -32.46 -15.02
CA SER A 77 23.03 -33.65 -14.34
C SER A 77 24.10 -34.63 -13.82
N ALA A 78 25.37 -34.47 -14.20
CA ALA A 78 26.48 -35.29 -13.72
C ALA A 78 27.08 -34.75 -12.40
N SER A 79 26.42 -35.00 -11.27
CA SER A 79 26.99 -34.69 -9.94
C SER A 79 28.11 -35.68 -9.56
N PRO A 80 29.24 -35.24 -8.98
CA PRO A 80 30.24 -36.15 -8.44
C PRO A 80 29.67 -36.98 -7.28
N ARG A 81 29.89 -38.29 -7.28
CA ARG A 81 29.55 -39.18 -6.15
C ARG A 81 30.38 -38.81 -4.91
N ARG A 82 29.87 -37.91 -4.06
CA ARG A 82 30.45 -37.63 -2.75
C ARG A 82 30.06 -38.71 -1.73
N ARG A 83 31.08 -39.32 -1.09
CA ARG A 83 30.92 -40.13 0.12
C ARG A 83 30.24 -39.31 1.23
N GLY A 84 29.31 -39.95 1.95
CA GLY A 84 28.93 -39.68 3.34
C GLY A 84 28.76 -38.22 3.80
N SER A 85 27.52 -37.74 3.84
CA SER A 85 27.11 -36.74 4.84
C SER A 85 25.64 -36.95 5.22
N ARG A 86 25.29 -36.53 6.45
CA ARG A 86 24.03 -36.85 7.15
C ARG A 86 22.78 -36.57 6.32
N SER A 87 21.79 -37.45 6.45
CA SER A 87 20.46 -37.33 5.86
C SER A 87 19.68 -36.15 6.45
N LEU A 88 19.84 -34.96 5.85
CA LEU A 88 18.81 -33.94 5.90
C LEU A 88 17.68 -34.39 4.98
N SER A 89 16.51 -34.69 5.55
CA SER A 89 15.30 -35.00 4.80
C SER A 89 15.05 -33.93 3.73
N PRO A 90 14.70 -34.30 2.48
CA PRO A 90 14.43 -33.32 1.44
C PRO A 90 13.25 -32.45 1.87
N ARG A 91 13.52 -31.19 2.26
CA ARG A 91 12.47 -30.19 2.48
C ARG A 91 11.68 -30.12 1.17
N SER A 92 10.41 -30.50 1.23
CA SER A 92 9.49 -30.37 0.10
C SER A 92 9.55 -28.94 -0.39
N LYS A 93 9.77 -28.72 -1.70
CA LYS A 93 9.74 -27.38 -2.29
C LYS A 93 8.42 -26.74 -1.92
N ALA A 94 8.46 -25.67 -1.12
CA ALA A 94 7.25 -25.01 -0.66
C ALA A 94 6.44 -24.57 -1.88
N LYS A 95 5.15 -24.92 -1.90
CA LYS A 95 4.23 -24.39 -2.90
C LYS A 95 4.14 -22.87 -2.72
N PRO A 96 3.89 -22.08 -3.78
CA PRO A 96 3.66 -20.66 -3.63
C PRO A 96 2.55 -20.41 -2.60
N ASP A 97 2.83 -19.59 -1.58
CA ASP A 97 1.81 -19.12 -0.65
C ASP A 97 1.26 -17.79 -1.19
N PHE A 98 -0.04 -17.75 -1.48
CA PHE A 98 -0.74 -16.59 -2.00
C PHE A 98 -1.43 -15.78 -0.89
N LYS A 99 -1.21 -16.12 0.38
CA LYS A 99 -1.69 -15.30 1.50
C LYS A 99 -0.98 -13.94 1.52
N ALA A 100 -1.72 -12.92 1.93
CA ALA A 100 -1.14 -11.60 2.19
C ALA A 100 -0.10 -11.71 3.32
N SER A 101 1.12 -11.21 3.06
CA SER A 101 2.26 -11.34 3.99
C SER A 101 2.17 -10.46 5.24
N GLY A 102 1.13 -9.62 5.37
CA GLY A 102 0.92 -8.69 6.48
C GLY A 102 1.88 -7.49 6.53
N LEU A 103 3.02 -7.55 5.83
CA LEU A 103 4.09 -6.56 5.89
C LEU A 103 3.63 -5.15 5.50
N LEU A 104 2.84 -5.00 4.43
CA LEU A 104 2.33 -3.68 3.98
C LEU A 104 1.37 -3.04 5.00
N ALA A 105 0.55 -3.86 5.67
CA ALA A 105 -0.35 -3.39 6.72
C ALA A 105 0.44 -2.98 7.97
N ALA A 106 1.49 -3.74 8.32
CA ALA A 106 2.41 -3.35 9.38
C ALA A 106 3.15 -2.05 9.05
N GLU A 107 3.69 -1.89 7.84
CA GLU A 107 4.41 -0.68 7.43
C GLU A 107 3.52 0.58 7.47
N THR A 108 2.26 0.46 7.05
CA THR A 108 1.32 1.59 7.01
C THR A 108 0.72 1.93 8.39
N ASN A 109 0.38 0.91 9.19
CA ASN A 109 -0.46 1.07 10.39
C ASN A 109 0.27 0.79 11.72
N THR A 110 1.61 0.74 11.74
CA THR A 110 2.35 0.57 13.00
C THR A 110 2.43 1.86 13.81
N VAL A 111 1.83 1.85 14.99
CA VAL A 111 2.08 2.85 16.03
C VAL A 111 3.32 2.43 16.83
N ARG A 112 4.26 3.36 17.02
CA ARG A 112 5.45 3.16 17.88
C ARG A 112 5.24 3.87 19.22
N ALA A 113 5.43 3.14 20.30
CA ALA A 113 5.43 3.68 21.65
C ALA A 113 6.79 4.30 22.01
N ALA A 114 6.78 5.22 22.98
CA ALA A 114 7.99 5.86 23.49
C ALA A 114 8.96 4.88 24.20
N ASN A 115 8.48 3.70 24.62
CA ASN A 115 9.30 2.64 25.23
C ASN A 115 9.98 1.72 24.19
N GLY A 116 9.74 1.93 22.89
CA GLY A 116 10.27 1.09 21.80
C GLY A 116 9.35 -0.05 21.33
N ASP A 117 8.22 -0.29 22.00
CA ASP A 117 7.22 -1.25 21.52
C ASP A 117 6.53 -0.75 20.24
N SER A 118 6.16 -1.68 19.36
CA SER A 118 5.46 -1.38 18.12
C SER A 118 4.21 -2.26 17.98
N THR A 119 3.06 -1.63 17.74
CA THR A 119 1.78 -2.32 17.59
C THR A 119 1.11 -1.89 16.30
N VAL A 120 0.77 -2.88 15.46
CA VAL A 120 0.00 -2.67 14.23
C VAL A 120 -1.46 -2.42 14.58
N LEU A 121 -2.01 -1.29 14.15
CA LEU A 121 -3.43 -0.98 14.28
C LEU A 121 -4.25 -1.87 13.32
N LYS A 122 -5.19 -2.64 13.87
CA LYS A 122 -6.11 -3.50 13.10
C LYS A 122 -7.15 -2.70 12.33
N TYR A 123 -7.62 -1.61 12.93
CA TYR A 123 -8.75 -0.83 12.43
C TYR A 123 -8.31 0.28 11.48
N ASN A 124 -9.19 0.64 10.56
CA ASN A 124 -9.01 1.79 9.66
C ASN A 124 -10.37 2.50 9.54
N GLU A 125 -10.38 3.82 9.69
CA GLU A 125 -11.63 4.58 9.64
C GLU A 125 -12.25 4.54 8.23
N PRO A 126 -13.56 4.32 8.11
CA PRO A 126 -14.22 4.26 6.81
C PRO A 126 -14.39 5.68 6.22
N PRO A 127 -14.57 5.85 4.90
CA PRO A 127 -14.63 7.18 4.27
C PRO A 127 -15.81 8.06 4.73
N GLU A 128 -16.87 7.46 5.28
CA GLU A 128 -17.98 8.13 5.95
C GLU A 128 -17.72 8.54 7.41
N ALA A 129 -16.52 8.28 7.96
CA ALA A 129 -16.12 8.70 9.29
C ALA A 129 -16.22 10.22 9.46
N ARG A 130 -17.00 10.71 10.42
CA ARG A 130 -17.13 12.15 10.70
C ARG A 130 -17.22 12.38 12.20
N LYS A 131 -16.49 13.36 12.70
CA LYS A 131 -16.57 13.81 14.09
C LYS A 131 -18.00 14.29 14.41
N PRO A 132 -18.62 13.84 15.52
CA PRO A 132 -19.97 14.27 15.88
C PRO A 132 -19.99 15.74 16.31
N ILE A 133 -21.13 16.40 16.10
CA ILE A 133 -21.41 17.75 16.59
C ILE A 133 -21.97 17.71 18.03
N VAL A 134 -22.77 16.68 18.32
CA VAL A 134 -23.38 16.43 19.64
C VAL A 134 -22.32 15.93 20.64
N GLY A 135 -22.33 16.43 21.87
CA GLY A 135 -21.43 16.01 22.95
C GLY A 135 -21.79 14.65 23.56
N TRP A 136 -21.42 13.59 22.87
CA TRP A 136 -21.45 12.23 23.40
C TRP A 136 -20.45 12.05 24.56
N ARG A 137 -20.90 11.29 25.57
CA ARG A 137 -20.15 10.90 26.77
C ARG A 137 -20.37 9.41 27.07
N LEU A 138 -19.34 8.79 27.63
CA LEU A 138 -19.39 7.41 28.09
C LEU A 138 -19.16 7.41 29.61
N TYR A 139 -20.18 7.01 30.36
CA TYR A 139 -20.14 6.92 31.82
C TYR A 139 -19.70 5.51 32.21
N VAL A 140 -18.60 5.41 32.97
CA VAL A 140 -18.00 4.13 33.35
C VAL A 140 -18.43 3.79 34.77
N PHE A 141 -19.18 2.71 34.91
CA PHE A 141 -19.62 2.15 36.18
C PHE A 141 -18.83 0.90 36.54
N LYS A 142 -18.69 0.62 37.83
CA LYS A 142 -18.12 -0.63 38.36
C LYS A 142 -19.04 -1.13 39.47
N GLY A 143 -20.03 -1.94 39.10
CA GLY A 143 -21.21 -2.14 39.95
C GLY A 143 -22.02 -0.85 40.00
N GLU A 144 -22.39 -0.40 41.20
CA GLU A 144 -23.24 0.78 41.41
C GLU A 144 -22.45 2.11 41.42
N GLU A 145 -21.11 2.06 41.53
CA GLU A 145 -20.25 3.24 41.60
C GLU A 145 -19.87 3.76 40.19
N GLN A 146 -20.11 5.04 39.93
CA GLN A 146 -19.57 5.72 38.75
C GLN A 146 -18.08 6.05 38.99
N VAL A 147 -17.21 5.44 38.19
CA VAL A 147 -15.74 5.55 38.32
C VAL A 147 -15.18 6.67 37.45
N GLU A 148 -15.69 6.83 36.23
CA GLU A 148 -15.09 7.72 35.23
C GLU A 148 -16.14 8.26 34.24
N LEU A 149 -15.86 9.43 33.65
CA LEU A 149 -16.67 10.05 32.60
C LEU A 149 -15.76 10.42 31.43
N LEU A 150 -15.98 9.79 30.28
CA LEU A 150 -15.16 9.92 29.09
C LEU A 150 -15.87 10.75 28.01
N HIS A 151 -15.20 11.78 27.50
CA HIS A 151 -15.73 12.66 26.45
C HIS A 151 -15.40 12.13 25.05
N ILE A 152 -16.33 11.35 24.49
CA ILE A 152 -16.14 10.60 23.24
C ILE A 152 -16.67 11.31 21.98
N HIS A 153 -16.72 12.64 21.96
CA HIS A 153 -17.16 13.44 20.80
C HIS A 153 -16.04 14.25 20.13
N ARG A 154 -14.80 14.14 20.64
CA ARG A 154 -13.68 14.99 20.22
C ARG A 154 -12.97 14.47 18.97
N GLN A 155 -13.07 13.16 18.71
CA GLN A 155 -12.52 12.43 17.55
C GLN A 155 -13.65 11.77 16.72
N SER A 156 -13.33 11.23 15.55
CA SER A 156 -14.24 10.42 14.73
C SER A 156 -14.28 8.94 15.14
N ALA A 157 -13.18 8.41 15.69
CA ALA A 157 -13.08 7.06 16.22
C ALA A 157 -12.44 7.04 17.63
N TYR A 158 -12.70 5.98 18.38
CA TYR A 158 -12.10 5.70 19.68
C TYR A 158 -11.79 4.19 19.80
N LEU A 159 -10.52 3.84 19.91
CA LEU A 159 -10.07 2.45 20.08
C LEU A 159 -10.17 2.04 21.56
N ILE A 160 -10.83 0.90 21.80
CA ILE A 160 -11.05 0.34 23.13
C ILE A 160 -10.25 -0.96 23.24
N GLY A 161 -9.50 -1.12 24.33
CA GLY A 161 -8.75 -2.34 24.59
C GLY A 161 -7.78 -2.25 25.75
N ARG A 162 -7.04 -3.33 25.98
CA ARG A 162 -6.06 -3.44 27.07
C ARG A 162 -4.71 -2.79 26.75
N ASP A 163 -4.41 -2.53 25.48
CA ASP A 163 -3.12 -2.00 25.05
C ASP A 163 -3.11 -0.46 25.03
N ARG A 164 -2.68 0.13 26.14
CA ARG A 164 -2.62 1.58 26.37
C ARG A 164 -1.70 2.35 25.39
N ILE A 165 -0.91 1.66 24.56
CA ILE A 165 -0.11 2.28 23.50
C ILE A 165 -1.01 2.77 22.34
N VAL A 166 -2.09 2.05 22.06
CA VAL A 166 -2.96 2.27 20.90
C VAL A 166 -4.40 2.57 21.26
N ALA A 167 -4.88 2.15 22.43
CA ALA A 167 -6.26 2.36 22.85
C ALA A 167 -6.46 3.74 23.46
N ASP A 168 -7.37 4.55 22.89
CA ASP A 168 -7.87 5.79 23.47
C ASP A 168 -8.61 5.54 24.80
N ILE A 169 -9.29 4.38 24.91
CA ILE A 169 -10.06 3.97 26.09
C ILE A 169 -9.49 2.66 26.61
N SER A 170 -8.73 2.74 27.71
CA SER A 170 -8.09 1.57 28.32
C SER A 170 -9.05 0.72 29.15
N VAL A 171 -9.13 -0.57 28.84
CA VAL A 171 -9.89 -1.57 29.61
C VAL A 171 -8.92 -2.55 30.27
N ASP A 172 -8.59 -2.28 31.53
CA ASP A 172 -7.64 -3.08 32.33
C ASP A 172 -8.28 -4.38 32.84
N HIS A 173 -8.72 -5.26 31.93
CA HIS A 173 -9.28 -6.58 32.28
C HIS A 173 -8.63 -7.70 31.46
N PRO A 174 -8.24 -8.84 32.06
CA PRO A 174 -7.54 -9.92 31.35
C PRO A 174 -8.37 -10.57 30.24
N SER A 175 -9.71 -10.52 30.31
CA SER A 175 -10.58 -10.99 29.23
C SER A 175 -10.59 -10.07 28.00
N CYS A 176 -10.08 -8.84 28.13
CA CYS A 176 -10.09 -7.85 27.06
C CYS A 176 -8.83 -7.97 26.20
N SER A 177 -9.06 -7.95 24.88
CA SER A 177 -8.02 -8.01 23.87
C SER A 177 -7.22 -6.71 23.83
N LYS A 178 -5.99 -6.75 23.30
CA LYS A 178 -5.13 -5.56 23.15
C LYS A 178 -5.85 -4.41 22.44
N GLN A 179 -6.43 -4.75 21.29
CA GLN A 179 -7.43 -3.98 20.54
C GLN A 179 -8.69 -4.85 20.57
N HIS A 180 -9.78 -4.36 21.14
CA HIS A 180 -10.98 -5.16 21.45
C HIS A 180 -12.18 -4.68 20.62
N ALA A 181 -12.49 -3.40 20.68
CA ALA A 181 -13.57 -2.78 19.89
C ALA A 181 -13.21 -1.35 19.49
N VAL A 182 -13.95 -0.77 18.56
CA VAL A 182 -13.88 0.66 18.21
C VAL A 182 -15.28 1.26 18.26
N ILE A 183 -15.42 2.42 18.89
CA ILE A 183 -16.57 3.31 18.65
C ILE A 183 -16.20 4.21 17.47
N GLN A 184 -16.99 4.17 16.39
CA GLN A 184 -16.82 4.96 15.19
C GLN A 184 -18.06 5.81 14.93
N TYR A 185 -17.89 7.12 14.79
CA TYR A 185 -18.93 8.01 14.31
C TYR A 185 -18.97 8.00 12.78
N ARG A 186 -20.13 7.66 12.22
CA ARG A 186 -20.36 7.54 10.78
C ARG A 186 -21.46 8.51 10.35
N PHE A 187 -21.21 9.24 9.27
CA PHE A 187 -22.24 10.03 8.60
C PHE A 187 -23.12 9.12 7.77
N ILE A 188 -24.41 9.07 8.09
CA ILE A 188 -25.41 8.29 7.38
C ILE A 188 -26.49 9.22 6.81
N GLN A 189 -27.04 8.85 5.65
CA GLN A 189 -28.22 9.52 5.10
C GLN A 189 -29.47 8.80 5.63
N GLN A 190 -30.21 9.47 6.51
CA GLN A 190 -31.51 9.00 6.98
C GLN A 190 -32.59 9.61 6.09
N LYS A 191 -33.56 8.80 5.64
CA LYS A 191 -34.74 9.29 4.95
C LYS A 191 -35.84 9.51 5.98
N ASP A 192 -36.39 10.72 6.01
CA ASP A 192 -37.59 11.03 6.77
C ASP A 192 -38.83 10.47 6.07
N GLU A 193 -39.97 10.42 6.79
CA GLU A 193 -41.26 9.90 6.29
C GLU A 193 -41.74 10.60 5.01
N PHE A 194 -41.34 11.84 4.80
CA PHE A 194 -41.62 12.66 3.61
C PHE A 194 -40.60 12.45 2.46
N GLY A 195 -39.77 11.40 2.53
CA GLY A 195 -38.79 11.04 1.48
C GLY A 195 -37.55 11.94 1.40
N THR A 196 -37.47 12.99 2.22
CA THR A 196 -36.30 13.89 2.28
C THR A 196 -35.13 13.17 2.97
N SER A 197 -33.93 13.24 2.36
CA SER A 197 -32.72 12.63 2.92
C SER A 197 -31.94 13.64 3.76
N LYS A 198 -31.88 13.43 5.08
CA LYS A 198 -31.09 14.23 6.02
C LYS A 198 -29.80 13.50 6.38
N GLY A 199 -28.68 14.22 6.38
CA GLY A 199 -27.41 13.72 6.88
C GLY A 199 -27.37 13.75 8.40
N VAL A 200 -27.09 12.63 9.04
CA VAL A 200 -26.97 12.49 10.50
C VAL A 200 -25.68 11.75 10.83
N ILE A 201 -24.96 12.18 11.87
CA ILE A 201 -23.78 11.48 12.38
C ILE A 201 -24.23 10.63 13.57
N LYS A 202 -24.01 9.32 13.50
CA LYS A 202 -24.38 8.38 14.57
C LYS A 202 -23.17 7.58 15.08
N PRO A 203 -23.11 7.23 16.38
CA PRO A 203 -22.14 6.29 16.91
C PRO A 203 -22.47 4.86 16.46
N PHE A 204 -21.45 4.13 16.05
CA PHE A 204 -21.47 2.69 15.85
C PHE A 204 -20.36 2.06 16.68
N ILE A 205 -20.55 0.82 17.09
CA ILE A 205 -19.47 0.00 17.66
C ILE A 205 -19.15 -1.16 16.71
N ILE A 206 -17.87 -1.51 16.63
CA ILE A 206 -17.39 -2.68 15.90
C ILE A 206 -16.41 -3.46 16.78
N ASP A 207 -16.68 -4.75 16.99
CA ASP A 207 -15.77 -5.66 17.68
C ASP A 207 -14.67 -6.13 16.70
N LEU A 208 -13.40 -6.00 17.12
CA LEU A 208 -12.20 -6.26 16.31
C LEU A 208 -11.73 -7.72 16.41
N GLU A 209 -12.67 -8.66 16.34
CA GLU A 209 -12.47 -10.10 16.54
C GLU A 209 -11.85 -10.37 17.91
N SER A 210 -12.54 -9.88 18.93
CA SER A 210 -12.09 -9.95 20.31
C SER A 210 -12.33 -11.34 20.93
N THR A 211 -11.47 -11.72 21.86
CA THR A 211 -11.41 -13.10 22.38
C THR A 211 -12.65 -13.51 23.18
N ASN A 212 -13.30 -12.55 23.85
CA ASN A 212 -14.46 -12.79 24.71
C ASN A 212 -15.71 -12.00 24.26
N GLY A 213 -15.66 -11.35 23.09
CA GLY A 213 -16.75 -10.57 22.53
C GLY A 213 -17.03 -9.24 23.22
N THR A 214 -17.81 -8.41 22.52
CA THR A 214 -18.42 -7.18 23.01
C THR A 214 -19.92 -7.40 23.18
N PHE A 215 -20.52 -6.79 24.20
CA PHE A 215 -21.94 -6.90 24.51
C PHE A 215 -22.57 -5.51 24.59
N VAL A 216 -23.78 -5.37 24.07
CA VAL A 216 -24.61 -4.16 24.19
C VAL A 216 -25.97 -4.60 24.76
N ASN A 217 -26.41 -3.95 25.84
CA ASN A 217 -27.64 -4.27 26.58
C ASN A 217 -27.72 -5.77 26.93
N GLY A 218 -26.60 -6.34 27.40
CA GLY A 218 -26.44 -7.77 27.74
C GLY A 218 -26.36 -8.73 26.55
N SER A 219 -26.59 -8.28 25.32
CA SER A 219 -26.57 -9.11 24.10
C SER A 219 -25.23 -9.01 23.38
N ALA A 220 -24.65 -10.15 22.96
CA ALA A 220 -23.42 -10.16 22.18
C ALA A 220 -23.63 -9.54 20.79
N ILE A 221 -22.77 -8.60 20.39
CA ILE A 221 -22.83 -8.00 19.05
C ILE A 221 -22.03 -8.85 18.04
N PRO A 222 -22.38 -8.85 16.74
CA PRO A 222 -21.61 -9.55 15.72
C PRO A 222 -20.20 -8.95 15.55
N VAL A 223 -19.19 -9.83 15.50
CA VAL A 223 -17.79 -9.45 15.22
C VAL A 223 -17.64 -8.88 13.81
N SER A 224 -16.66 -7.98 13.62
CA SER A 224 -16.31 -7.37 12.33
C SER A 224 -17.50 -6.70 11.60
N ARG A 225 -18.52 -6.25 12.33
CA ARG A 225 -19.69 -5.53 11.82
C ARG A 225 -20.00 -4.31 12.68
N TYR A 226 -20.35 -3.19 12.04
CA TYR A 226 -20.88 -2.02 12.73
C TYR A 226 -22.28 -2.29 13.30
N TYR A 227 -22.43 -2.11 14.61
CA TYR A 227 -23.68 -2.11 15.35
C TYR A 227 -24.02 -0.66 15.75
N GLU A 228 -25.23 -0.18 15.45
CA GLU A 228 -25.66 1.18 15.79
C GLU A 228 -25.83 1.30 17.31
N LEU A 229 -25.15 2.26 17.94
CA LEU A 229 -25.35 2.58 19.35
C LEU A 229 -26.40 3.68 19.51
N LYS A 230 -27.19 3.60 20.57
CA LYS A 230 -28.22 4.56 20.94
C LYS A 230 -27.93 5.19 22.30
N ALA A 231 -28.59 6.30 22.59
CA ALA A 231 -28.57 6.87 23.93
C ALA A 231 -29.12 5.85 24.95
N SER A 232 -28.52 5.82 26.13
CA SER A 232 -28.77 4.90 27.23
C SER A 232 -28.38 3.43 26.98
N ASP A 233 -27.70 3.10 25.88
CA ASP A 233 -27.14 1.76 25.68
C ASP A 233 -26.02 1.47 26.69
N VAL A 234 -26.05 0.26 27.26
CA VAL A 234 -25.03 -0.25 28.21
C VAL A 234 -24.08 -1.19 27.46
N ILE A 235 -22.81 -0.83 27.39
CA ILE A 235 -21.77 -1.56 26.67
C ILE A 235 -20.86 -2.30 27.69
N LYS A 236 -20.49 -3.54 27.37
CA LYS A 236 -19.62 -4.38 28.21
C LYS A 236 -18.61 -5.15 27.36
N PHE A 237 -17.38 -5.26 27.86
CA PHE A 237 -16.24 -5.82 27.12
C PHE A 237 -15.77 -7.12 27.77
N GLY A 238 -15.92 -8.25 27.08
CA GLY A 238 -15.69 -9.59 27.61
C GLY A 238 -16.39 -9.81 28.96
N THR A 239 -15.65 -10.34 29.94
CA THR A 239 -16.13 -10.57 31.31
C THR A 239 -15.73 -9.46 32.30
N SER A 240 -15.46 -8.25 31.81
CA SER A 240 -15.16 -7.09 32.66
C SER A 240 -16.28 -6.80 33.66
N THR A 241 -15.93 -6.35 34.86
CA THR A 241 -16.87 -5.82 35.86
C THR A 241 -17.26 -4.37 35.61
N ARG A 242 -16.63 -3.71 34.62
CA ARG A 242 -16.98 -2.34 34.21
C ARG A 242 -18.05 -2.37 33.13
N GLU A 243 -19.02 -1.47 33.27
CA GLU A 243 -20.11 -1.24 32.32
C GLU A 243 -20.07 0.21 31.86
N TYR A 244 -20.39 0.45 30.59
CA TYR A 244 -20.16 1.71 29.92
C TYR A 244 -21.48 2.22 29.35
N VAL A 245 -22.10 3.22 29.98
CA VAL A 245 -23.39 3.78 29.56
C VAL A 245 -23.15 4.93 28.59
N LEU A 246 -23.72 4.84 27.39
CA LEU A 246 -23.60 5.87 26.36
C LEU A 246 -24.70 6.92 26.50
N LEU A 247 -24.35 8.19 26.64
CA LEU A 247 -25.30 9.30 26.70
C LEU A 247 -24.80 10.50 25.87
N HIS A 248 -25.70 11.45 25.59
CA HIS A 248 -25.38 12.70 24.92
C HIS A 248 -26.10 13.89 25.56
N ASP A 249 -25.62 15.11 25.30
CA ASP A 249 -26.17 16.35 25.87
C ASP A 249 -27.70 16.44 25.77
N GLU A 250 -28.28 16.16 24.60
CA GLU A 250 -29.73 16.29 24.36
C GLU A 250 -30.59 15.21 25.06
N ALA A 251 -29.98 14.28 25.81
CA ALA A 251 -30.65 13.20 26.54
C ALA A 251 -30.21 13.10 28.02
N SER A 252 -29.53 14.14 28.53
CA SER A 252 -29.11 14.27 29.93
C SER A 252 -29.95 15.32 30.68
#